data_AF-A0A9D7YG60-F1
#
_entry.id   AF-A0A9D7YG60-F1
#
_cell.length_a   1.000
_cell.length_b   1.000
_cell.length_c   1.000
_cell.angle_alpha   90.00
_cell.angle_beta   90.00
_cell.angle_gamma   90.00
#
_symmetry.space_group_name_H-M   'P 1'
#
loop_
_entity.id
_entity.type
_entity.pdbx_description
1 polymer ?
#
loop_
_entity_poly.entity_id
_entity_poly.type
_entity_poly.pdbx_seq_one_letter_code
_entity_poly.pdbx_strand_id
1 'polypeptide(L)'
;MVELIFVIVILGVLAAVALPRLAASRDDAVLVKGKSQISAIRSGIVMQKSKRLLEGTTPYNPVTLDKNTTPTVLFSDGDYGNILEYGLDIGVSDGKWNRVSQDANESKYNFYLEGVAVSFTYDALTGRFACDQPATQICKDLTH
;
A
#
# COMPACT_ATOMS: atom_id res chain seq x y z
N MET A 1 -39.17 31.42 13.30
CA MET A 1 -37.92 31.35 14.11
C MET A 1 -37.69 29.95 14.70
N VAL A 2 -38.70 29.29 15.30
CA VAL A 2 -38.57 27.93 15.87
C VAL A 2 -38.27 26.82 14.84
N GLU A 3 -38.74 26.99 13.61
CA GLU A 3 -38.52 26.03 12.51
C GLU A 3 -37.03 25.81 12.20
N LEU A 4 -36.23 26.88 12.20
CA LEU A 4 -34.79 26.82 11.98
C LEU A 4 -34.07 26.13 13.15
N ILE A 5 -34.56 26.35 14.38
CA ILE A 5 -34.02 25.69 15.58
C ILE A 5 -34.27 24.19 15.52
N PHE A 6 -35.48 23.76 15.11
CA PHE A 6 -35.82 22.34 14.99
C PHE A 6 -34.93 21.61 13.97
N VAL A 7 -34.66 22.24 12.82
CA VAL A 7 -33.78 21.67 11.80
C VAL A 7 -32.35 21.49 12.33
N ILE A 8 -31.81 22.48 13.03
CA ILE A 8 -30.45 22.40 13.59
C ILE A 8 -30.36 21.30 14.65
N VAL A 9 -31.38 21.15 15.50
CA VAL A 9 -31.41 20.09 16.51
C VAL A 9 -31.42 18.70 15.86
N ILE A 10 -32.24 18.49 14.83
CA ILE A 10 -32.26 17.23 14.08
C ILE A 10 -30.90 16.95 13.44
N LEU A 11 -30.31 17.93 12.74
CA LEU A 11 -28.99 17.79 12.14
C LEU A 11 -27.92 17.49 13.18
N GLY A 12 -28.01 18.08 14.38
CA GLY A 12 -27.10 17.81 15.49
C GLY A 12 -27.14 16.36 15.96
N VAL A 13 -28.35 15.80 16.13
CA VAL A 13 -28.51 14.38 16.54
C VAL A 13 -28.05 13.43 15.44
N LEU A 14 -28.39 13.71 14.18
CA LEU A 14 -27.97 12.89 13.05
C LEU A 14 -26.44 12.90 12.88
N ALA A 15 -25.81 14.07 13.01
CA ALA A 15 -24.36 14.20 12.93
C ALA A 15 -23.65 13.43 14.06
N ALA A 16 -24.17 13.48 15.29
CA ALA A 16 -23.59 12.78 16.43
C ALA A 16 -23.52 11.25 16.24
N VAL A 17 -24.50 10.66 15.56
CA VAL A 17 -24.53 9.21 15.29
C VAL A 17 -23.75 8.85 14.01
N ALA A 18 -23.79 9.71 12.98
CA ALA A 18 -23.18 9.43 11.69
C ALA A 18 -21.65 9.59 11.69
N LEU A 19 -21.10 10.59 12.39
CA LEU A 19 -19.67 10.89 12.36
C LEU A 19 -18.78 9.75 12.90
N PRO A 20 -19.08 9.09 14.04
CA PRO A 20 -18.25 8.01 14.55
C PRO A 20 -18.23 6.80 13.62
N ARG A 21 -19.37 6.47 12.99
CA ARG A 21 -19.44 5.37 12.03
C ARG A 21 -18.64 5.67 10.76
N LEU A 22 -18.70 6.90 10.28
CA LEU A 22 -17.95 7.30 9.08
C LEU A 22 -16.44 7.25 9.31
N ALA A 23 -15.95 7.59 10.51
CA ALA A 23 -14.53 7.46 10.85
C ALA A 23 -14.08 5.99 10.81
N ALA A 24 -14.75 5.10 11.54
CA ALA A 24 -14.44 3.67 11.54
C ALA A 24 -14.49 3.05 10.12
N SER A 25 -15.51 3.41 9.33
CA SER A 25 -15.61 2.93 7.94
C SER A 25 -14.49 3.45 7.02
N ARG A 26 -13.89 4.61 7.32
CA ARG A 26 -12.72 5.12 6.57
C ARG A 26 -11.47 4.31 6.90
N ASP A 27 -11.25 4.04 8.18
CA ASP A 27 -10.07 3.29 8.64
C ASP A 27 -10.09 1.86 8.09
N ASP A 28 -11.26 1.20 8.17
CA ASP A 28 -11.48 -0.11 7.55
C ASP A 28 -11.24 -0.10 6.04
N ALA A 29 -11.68 0.95 5.35
CA ALA A 29 -11.47 1.09 3.91
C ALA A 29 -9.98 1.25 3.55
N VAL A 30 -9.21 1.96 4.37
CA VAL A 30 -7.76 2.09 4.20
C VAL A 30 -7.07 0.74 4.41
N LEU A 31 -7.47 -0.02 5.43
CA LEU A 31 -6.95 -1.36 5.68
C LEU A 31 -7.21 -2.30 4.49
N VAL A 32 -8.45 -2.36 4.00
CA VAL A 32 -8.84 -3.19 2.84
C VAL A 32 -8.08 -2.76 1.58
N LYS A 33 -7.91 -1.46 1.37
CA LYS A 33 -7.09 -0.92 0.28
C LYS A 33 -5.65 -1.41 0.38
N GLY A 34 -5.04 -1.33 1.57
CA GLY A 34 -3.70 -1.83 1.84
C GLY A 34 -3.55 -3.31 1.51
N LYS A 35 -4.46 -4.16 2.01
CA LYS A 35 -4.50 -5.62 1.70
C LYS A 35 -4.54 -5.89 0.20
N SER A 36 -5.41 -5.18 -0.51
CA SER A 36 -5.57 -5.29 -1.97
C SER A 36 -4.29 -4.90 -2.70
N GLN A 37 -3.68 -3.77 -2.32
CA GLN A 37 -2.42 -3.30 -2.90
C GLN A 37 -1.27 -4.27 -2.66
N ILE A 38 -1.12 -4.80 -1.45
CA ILE A 38 -0.08 -5.79 -1.13
C ILE A 38 -0.24 -7.05 -1.98
N SER A 39 -1.48 -7.52 -2.15
CA SER A 39 -1.78 -8.68 -2.99
C SER A 39 -1.45 -8.40 -4.46
N ALA A 40 -1.79 -7.21 -4.96
CA ALA A 40 -1.45 -6.78 -6.31
C ALA A 40 0.07 -6.69 -6.52
N ILE A 41 0.81 -6.11 -5.56
CA ILE A 41 2.28 -6.02 -5.62
C ILE A 41 2.89 -7.42 -5.68
N ARG A 42 2.48 -8.33 -4.80
CA ARG A 42 2.96 -9.73 -4.80
C ARG A 42 2.67 -10.44 -6.12
N SER A 43 1.45 -10.26 -6.66
CA SER A 43 1.08 -10.82 -7.97
C SER A 43 1.93 -10.23 -9.09
N GLY A 44 2.16 -8.92 -9.07
CA GLY A 44 3.00 -8.20 -10.03
C GLY A 44 4.45 -8.70 -10.03
N ILE A 45 5.02 -8.96 -8.86
CA ILE A 45 6.37 -9.52 -8.72
C ILE A 45 6.45 -10.91 -9.36
N VAL A 46 5.46 -11.77 -9.10
CA VAL A 46 5.41 -13.13 -9.68
C VAL A 46 5.22 -13.07 -11.20
N MET A 47 4.40 -12.14 -11.69
CA MET A 47 4.20 -11.92 -13.12
C MET A 47 5.50 -11.46 -13.79
N GLN A 48 6.19 -10.48 -13.22
CA GLN A 48 7.46 -9.98 -13.74
C GLN A 48 8.55 -11.06 -13.71
N LYS A 49 8.58 -11.88 -12.66
CA LYS A 49 9.46 -13.05 -12.59
C LYS A 49 9.18 -14.04 -13.72
N SER A 50 7.90 -14.30 -13.99
CA SER A 50 7.47 -15.22 -15.05
C SER A 50 7.86 -14.68 -16.42
N LYS A 51 7.68 -13.38 -16.66
CA LYS A 51 8.14 -12.68 -17.87
C LYS A 51 9.65 -12.84 -18.06
N ARG A 52 10.45 -12.54 -17.03
CA ARG A 52 11.91 -12.67 -17.10
C ARG A 52 12.39 -14.09 -17.34
N LEU A 53 11.71 -15.07 -16.76
CA LEU A 53 12.00 -16.48 -17.00
C LEU A 53 11.79 -16.84 -18.49
N LEU A 54 10.72 -16.34 -19.11
CA LEU A 54 10.43 -16.56 -20.54
C LEU A 54 11.42 -15.81 -21.44
N GLU A 55 11.86 -14.62 -21.05
CA GLU A 55 12.86 -13.83 -21.77
C GLU A 55 14.30 -14.35 -21.58
N GLY A 56 14.52 -15.27 -20.63
CA GLY A 56 15.85 -15.76 -20.27
C GLY A 56 16.71 -14.74 -19.52
N THR A 57 16.12 -13.65 -19.03
CA THR A 57 16.83 -12.57 -18.33
C THR A 57 17.12 -12.98 -16.89
N THR A 58 18.40 -13.01 -16.51
CA THR A 58 18.85 -13.29 -15.14
C THR A 58 19.33 -12.01 -14.44
N PRO A 59 19.06 -11.84 -13.13
CA PRO A 59 18.29 -12.71 -12.25
C PRO A 59 16.79 -12.73 -12.61
N TYR A 60 16.16 -13.90 -12.44
CA TYR A 60 14.75 -14.08 -12.82
C TYR A 60 13.80 -13.23 -11.97
N ASN A 61 14.11 -13.04 -10.69
CA ASN A 61 13.39 -12.09 -9.86
C ASN A 61 13.80 -10.66 -10.28
N PRO A 62 12.88 -9.69 -10.28
CA PRO A 62 13.25 -8.30 -10.47
C PRO A 62 14.19 -7.85 -9.34
N VAL A 63 15.29 -7.18 -9.68
CA VAL A 63 16.21 -6.62 -8.69
C VAL A 63 15.56 -5.44 -7.98
N THR A 64 14.87 -4.60 -8.75
CA THR A 64 14.13 -3.44 -8.24
C THR A 64 12.65 -3.51 -8.60
N LEU A 65 11.79 -3.01 -7.70
CA LEU A 65 10.34 -2.92 -7.95
C LEU A 65 9.89 -1.56 -8.49
N ASP A 66 10.72 -0.53 -8.33
CA ASP A 66 10.52 0.79 -8.93
C ASP A 66 11.78 1.22 -9.66
N LYS A 67 11.61 2.25 -10.50
CA LYS A 67 12.70 2.97 -11.13
C LYS A 67 13.78 3.40 -10.12
N ASN A 68 15.04 3.20 -10.50
CA ASN A 68 16.25 3.59 -9.76
C ASN A 68 16.50 5.13 -9.77
N THR A 69 15.45 5.92 -9.91
CA THR A 69 15.47 7.39 -9.78
C THR A 69 14.43 7.80 -8.74
N THR A 70 14.27 9.10 -8.47
CA THR A 70 13.13 9.58 -7.69
C THR A 70 11.84 9.21 -8.42
N PRO A 71 11.00 8.31 -7.87
CA PRO A 71 9.78 7.88 -8.54
C PRO A 71 8.71 8.97 -8.39
N THR A 72 7.87 9.14 -9.41
CA THR A 72 6.63 9.93 -9.30
C THR A 72 5.47 9.06 -8.81
N VAL A 73 5.54 7.76 -9.09
CA VAL A 73 4.65 6.69 -8.60
C VAL A 73 5.49 5.47 -8.27
N LEU A 74 5.03 4.66 -7.32
CA LEU A 74 5.67 3.42 -6.89
C LEU A 74 5.19 2.23 -7.72
N PHE A 75 6.01 1.20 -7.76
CA PHE A 75 5.84 -0.09 -8.43
C PHE A 75 5.73 0.01 -9.96
N SER A 76 6.34 1.06 -10.53
CA SER A 76 6.46 1.31 -11.96
C SER A 76 7.90 1.22 -12.41
N ASP A 77 8.13 0.73 -13.63
CA ASP A 77 9.47 0.67 -14.24
C ASP A 77 10.52 0.09 -13.27
N GLY A 78 10.21 -1.05 -12.64
CA GLY A 78 11.19 -1.75 -11.83
C GLY A 78 12.31 -2.26 -12.73
N ASP A 79 12.43 -3.57 -12.83
CA ASP A 79 13.52 -4.16 -13.57
C ASP A 79 13.20 -4.32 -15.09
N TYR A 80 12.64 -3.23 -15.63
CA TYR A 80 12.12 -2.87 -16.98
C TYR A 80 10.78 -3.48 -17.40
N GLY A 81 9.89 -3.64 -16.41
CA GLY A 81 8.47 -3.82 -16.60
C GLY A 81 7.71 -3.26 -15.40
N ASN A 82 6.44 -2.95 -15.62
CA ASN A 82 5.56 -2.48 -14.55
C ASN A 82 5.19 -3.65 -13.64
N ILE A 83 5.39 -3.47 -12.32
CA ILE A 83 4.92 -4.41 -11.31
C ILE A 83 3.40 -4.26 -11.14
N LEU A 84 2.93 -3.01 -11.14
CA LEU A 84 1.51 -2.68 -11.18
C LEU A 84 1.16 -1.98 -12.49
N GLU A 85 -0.01 -2.31 -13.06
CA GLU A 85 -0.52 -1.63 -14.26
C GLU A 85 -0.61 -0.11 -14.05
N TYR A 86 -1.06 0.29 -12.86
CA TYR A 86 -1.04 1.66 -12.38
C TYR A 86 -0.18 1.75 -11.12
N GLY A 87 0.85 2.59 -11.17
CA GLY A 87 1.71 2.84 -10.02
C GLY A 87 0.94 3.49 -8.86
N LEU A 88 1.47 3.35 -7.65
CA LEU A 88 0.86 3.92 -6.45
C LEU A 88 1.42 5.31 -6.16
N ASP A 89 0.53 6.25 -5.83
CA ASP A 89 0.96 7.59 -5.41
C ASP A 89 1.82 7.53 -4.15
N ILE A 90 2.87 8.35 -4.15
CA ILE A 90 3.77 8.51 -3.02
C ILE A 90 3.14 9.46 -2.00
N GLY A 91 3.16 9.09 -0.72
CA GLY A 91 2.70 9.95 0.35
C GLY A 91 2.89 9.34 1.74
N VAL A 92 2.71 10.18 2.76
CA VAL A 92 2.82 9.81 4.18
C VAL A 92 1.47 9.83 4.91
N SER A 93 0.38 9.98 4.16
CA SER A 93 -0.99 9.93 4.67
C SER A 93 -1.55 8.52 4.61
N ASP A 94 -2.60 8.25 5.38
CA ASP A 94 -3.24 6.94 5.42
C ASP A 94 -3.63 6.43 4.03
N GLY A 95 -3.31 5.17 3.77
CA GLY A 95 -3.57 4.50 2.49
C GLY A 95 -2.63 4.92 1.36
N LYS A 96 -1.51 5.58 1.68
CA LYS A 96 -0.42 5.89 0.76
C LYS A 96 0.83 5.08 1.11
N TRP A 97 1.70 4.99 0.12
CA TRP A 97 2.96 4.28 0.20
C TRP A 97 4.11 5.26 0.07
N ASN A 98 5.23 4.96 0.72
CA ASN A 98 6.47 5.68 0.53
C ASN A 98 7.64 4.72 0.42
N ARG A 99 8.60 4.99 -0.48
CA ARG A 99 9.83 4.23 -0.56
C ARG A 99 10.83 4.75 0.48
N VAL A 100 11.38 3.83 1.27
CA VAL A 100 12.35 4.14 2.32
C VAL A 100 13.76 4.00 1.80
N SER A 101 14.06 2.87 1.16
CA SER A 101 15.35 2.59 0.55
C SER A 101 15.20 1.64 -0.63
N GLN A 102 16.17 1.69 -1.54
CA GLN A 102 16.27 0.77 -2.66
C GLN A 102 17.75 0.51 -2.92
N ASP A 103 18.12 -0.76 -2.81
CA ASP A 103 19.46 -1.27 -3.05
C ASP A 103 19.37 -2.44 -4.05
N ALA A 104 20.54 -2.92 -4.50
CA ALA A 104 20.62 -4.03 -5.46
C ALA A 104 20.13 -5.39 -4.91
N ASN A 105 19.86 -5.51 -3.61
CA ASN A 105 19.38 -6.75 -3.00
C ASN A 105 18.02 -6.58 -2.29
N GLU A 106 17.65 -5.35 -1.95
CA GLU A 106 16.56 -5.09 -1.02
C GLU A 106 15.86 -3.78 -1.37
N SER A 107 14.53 -3.75 -1.30
CA SER A 107 13.74 -2.51 -1.42
C SER A 107 12.76 -2.39 -0.27
N LYS A 108 12.81 -1.28 0.46
CA LYS A 108 11.96 -1.02 1.63
C LYS A 108 10.89 0.01 1.33
N TYR A 109 9.68 -0.27 1.80
CA TYR A 109 8.51 0.57 1.62
C TYR A 109 7.75 0.72 2.93
N ASN A 110 7.17 1.87 3.17
CA ASN A 110 6.24 2.10 4.26
C ASN A 110 4.82 2.26 3.71
N PHE A 111 3.89 1.53 4.29
CA PHE A 111 2.46 1.77 4.16
C PHE A 111 1.95 2.49 5.40
N TYR A 112 1.18 3.55 5.22
CA TYR A 112 0.64 4.33 6.34
C TYR A 112 -0.80 3.90 6.63
N LEU A 113 -1.06 3.51 7.88
CA LEU A 113 -2.38 3.15 8.38
C LEU A 113 -2.56 3.78 9.76
N GLU A 114 -3.63 4.53 9.97
CA GLU A 114 -3.95 5.21 11.24
C GLU A 114 -2.77 6.06 11.77
N GLY A 115 -2.03 6.71 10.87
CA GLY A 115 -0.83 7.49 11.21
C GLY A 115 0.41 6.66 11.59
N VAL A 116 0.34 5.33 11.53
CA VAL A 116 1.47 4.43 11.79
C VAL A 116 2.09 3.97 10.48
N ALA A 117 3.42 4.05 10.39
CA ALA A 117 4.17 3.51 9.26
C ALA A 117 4.45 2.02 9.45
N VAL A 118 3.93 1.20 8.55
CA VAL A 118 4.16 -0.25 8.50
C VAL A 118 5.19 -0.54 7.42
N SER A 119 6.35 -1.05 7.81
CA SER A 119 7.45 -1.33 6.88
C SER A 119 7.32 -2.70 6.20
N PHE A 120 7.54 -2.69 4.90
CA PHE A 120 7.59 -3.84 4.01
C PHE A 120 8.94 -3.89 3.31
N THR A 121 9.54 -5.08 3.31
CA THR A 121 10.78 -5.36 2.62
C THR A 121 10.54 -6.31 1.47
N TYR A 122 11.06 -5.92 0.31
CA TYR A 122 11.29 -6.77 -0.83
C TYR A 122 12.72 -7.29 -0.80
N ASP A 123 12.89 -8.61 -0.85
CA ASP A 123 14.18 -9.26 -1.05
C ASP A 123 14.30 -9.72 -2.50
N ALA A 124 15.27 -9.18 -3.24
CA ALA A 124 15.49 -9.48 -4.66
C ALA A 124 16.03 -10.89 -4.91
N LEU A 125 16.74 -11.48 -3.95
CA LEU A 125 17.28 -12.83 -4.05
C LEU A 125 16.16 -13.87 -3.94
N THR A 126 15.26 -13.69 -2.99
CA THR A 126 14.15 -14.62 -2.78
C THR A 126 12.89 -14.26 -3.57
N GLY A 127 12.75 -13.01 -4.00
CA GLY A 127 11.54 -12.47 -4.62
C GLY A 127 10.40 -12.26 -3.62
N ARG A 128 10.70 -12.24 -2.32
CA ARG A 128 9.68 -12.16 -1.25
C ARG A 128 9.39 -10.71 -0.91
N PHE A 129 8.10 -10.36 -0.91
CA PHE A 129 7.60 -9.08 -0.39
C PHE A 129 6.78 -9.30 0.89
N ALA A 130 7.36 -8.94 2.04
CA ALA A 130 6.77 -9.19 3.35
C ALA A 130 6.93 -7.99 4.27
N CYS A 131 6.04 -7.89 5.25
CA CYS A 131 6.16 -6.89 6.29
C CYS A 131 7.20 -7.31 7.33
N ASP A 132 8.00 -6.35 7.78
CA ASP A 132 9.21 -6.58 8.59
C ASP A 132 8.90 -7.04 10.02
N GLN A 133 7.70 -6.69 10.51
CA GLN A 133 7.25 -7.04 11.85
C GLN A 133 5.97 -7.89 11.81
N PRO A 134 6.08 -9.18 11.38
CA PRO A 134 4.94 -10.09 11.24
C PRO A 134 4.23 -10.41 12.57
N ALA A 135 4.84 -10.08 13.70
CA ALA A 135 4.24 -10.26 15.02
C ALA A 135 3.20 -9.18 15.38
N THR A 136 3.24 -8.00 14.73
CA THR A 136 2.29 -6.92 15.02
C THR A 136 0.92 -7.22 14.44
N GLN A 137 -0.15 -6.80 15.13
CA GLN A 137 -1.53 -7.03 14.67
C GLN A 137 -1.77 -6.39 13.31
N ILE A 138 -1.33 -5.14 13.13
CA ILE A 138 -1.46 -4.41 11.85
C ILE A 138 -0.82 -5.17 10.68
N CYS A 139 0.36 -5.76 10.89
CA CYS A 139 1.02 -6.55 9.84
C CYS A 139 0.27 -7.83 9.51
N LYS A 140 -0.31 -8.50 10.52
CA LYS A 140 -1.17 -9.68 10.32
C LYS A 140 -2.44 -9.29 9.58
N ASP A 141 -3.09 -8.21 10.01
CA ASP A 141 -4.30 -7.70 9.38
C ASP A 141 -4.03 -7.34 7.92
N LEU A 142 -2.90 -6.71 7.59
CA LEU A 142 -2.55 -6.37 6.21
C LEU A 142 -2.16 -7.57 5.33
N THR A 143 -1.84 -8.72 5.92
CA THR A 143 -1.33 -9.89 5.18
C THR A 143 -2.23 -11.12 5.22
N HIS A 144 -3.27 -11.14 6.07
CA HIS A 144 -4.27 -12.20 6.20
C HIS A 144 -5.68 -11.72 5.86
#